data_AF-A0A528D151-F1
#
_entry.id   AF-A0A528D151-F1
#
_cell.length_a   1.000
_cell.length_b   1.000
_cell.length_c   1.000
_cell.angle_alpha   90.00
_cell.angle_beta   90.00
_cell.angle_gamma   90.00
#
_symmetry.space_group_name_H-M   'P 1'
#
loop_
_entity.id
_entity.type
_entity.pdbx_description
1 polymer ?
#
loop_
_entity_poly.entity_id
_entity_poly.type
_entity_poly.pdbx_seq_one_letter_code
_entity_poly.pdbx_strand_id
1 'polypeptide(L)' 'PEVILARFLGLRVAACSVITNLAAGMTGAELSHQETKDMAPVGGARLATILQRVFQDGLPERKVPA' A
#
# COMPACT_ATOMS: atom_id res chain seq x y z
N PRO A 1 -11.38 5.35 1.52
CA PRO A 1 -12.31 6.32 2.16
C PRO A 1 -11.68 7.08 3.34
N GLU A 2 -10.90 6.37 4.14
CA GLU A 2 -10.14 6.75 5.33
C GLU A 2 -9.26 7.99 5.11
N VAL A 3 -8.54 8.03 3.97
CA VAL A 3 -7.60 9.14 3.65
C VAL A 3 -8.31 10.49 3.56
N ILE A 4 -9.56 10.52 3.08
CA ILE A 4 -10.35 11.74 2.95
C ILE A 4 -10.65 12.33 4.33
N LEU A 5 -11.13 11.48 5.26
CA LEU A 5 -11.44 11.89 6.63
C LEU A 5 -10.17 12.30 7.40
N ALA A 6 -9.08 11.54 7.25
CA ALA A 6 -7.81 11.86 7.89
C ALA A 6 -7.28 13.24 7.42
N ARG A 7 -7.38 13.54 6.12
CA ARG A 7 -6.99 14.85 5.59
C ARG A 7 -7.89 15.97 6.11
N PHE A 8 -9.21 15.74 6.19
CA PHE A 8 -10.16 16.71 6.76
C PHE A 8 -9.80 17.07 8.21
N LEU A 9 -9.32 16.09 8.99
CA LEU A 9 -8.88 16.28 10.38
C LEU A 9 -7.42 16.75 10.53
N GLY A 10 -6.73 17.06 9.42
CA GLY A 10 -5.33 17.52 9.46
C GLY A 10 -4.29 16.45 9.77
N LEU A 11 -4.64 15.15 9.68
CA LEU A 11 -3.70 14.05 9.90
C LEU A 11 -2.83 13.81 8.67
N ARG A 12 -1.55 13.51 8.91
CA ARG A 12 -0.65 13.00 7.85
C ARG A 12 -0.96 11.52 7.60
N VAL A 13 -1.00 11.13 6.33
CA VAL A 13 -1.34 9.76 5.93
C VAL A 13 -0.30 9.23 4.95
N ALA A 14 0.12 7.99 5.14
CA ALA A 14 0.77 7.17 4.13
C ALA A 14 -0.17 6.03 3.77
N ALA A 15 -0.28 5.72 2.47
CA ALA A 15 -1.08 4.60 1.96
C ALA A 15 -0.18 3.73 1.08
N CYS A 16 -0.31 2.41 1.22
CA CYS A 16 0.48 1.44 0.47
C CYS A 16 -0.46 0.40 -0.15
N SER A 17 -0.27 0.13 -1.45
CA SER A 17 -0.99 -0.94 -2.15
C SER A 17 -0.06 -2.11 -2.39
N VAL A 18 -0.44 -3.29 -1.88
CA VAL A 18 0.22 -4.55 -2.25
C VAL A 18 -0.47 -5.09 -3.49
N ILE A 19 0.20 -5.02 -4.64
CA ILE A 19 -0.37 -5.48 -5.91
C ILE A 19 -0.37 -7.02 -5.92
N THR A 20 -1.56 -7.60 -6.03
CA THR A 20 -1.74 -9.06 -6.00
C THR A 20 -1.94 -9.69 -7.36
N ASN A 21 -2.31 -8.91 -8.37
CA ASN A 21 -2.65 -9.39 -9.70
C ASN A 21 -2.56 -8.23 -10.71
N LEU A 22 -2.57 -8.57 -11.99
CA LEU A 22 -2.74 -7.60 -13.07
C LEU A 22 -4.21 -7.18 -13.20
N ALA A 23 -4.47 -6.01 -13.80
CA ALA A 23 -5.83 -5.53 -13.96
C ALA A 23 -6.65 -6.42 -14.91
N ALA A 24 -7.97 -6.37 -14.79
CA ALA A 24 -8.89 -7.13 -15.64
C ALA A 24 -8.57 -6.88 -17.13
N GLY A 25 -8.52 -7.95 -17.92
CA GLY A 25 -8.24 -7.89 -19.36
C GLY A 25 -6.76 -7.85 -19.75
N MET A 26 -5.81 -7.81 -18.80
CA MET A 26 -4.37 -7.77 -19.11
C MET A 26 -3.73 -9.15 -19.35
N THR A 27 -4.32 -10.23 -18.82
CA THR A 27 -3.73 -11.59 -18.84
C THR A 27 -4.63 -12.66 -19.46
N GLY A 28 -5.87 -12.31 -19.83
CA GLY A 28 -6.88 -13.26 -20.33
C GLY A 28 -7.43 -14.24 -19.28
N ALA A 29 -6.92 -14.21 -18.04
CA ALA A 29 -7.42 -14.99 -16.91
C ALA A 29 -8.50 -14.22 -16.14
N GLU A 30 -9.46 -14.94 -15.54
CA GLU A 30 -10.43 -14.32 -14.61
C GLU A 30 -9.75 -13.93 -13.30
N LEU A 31 -10.13 -12.77 -12.76
CA LEU A 31 -9.69 -12.33 -11.44
C LEU A 31 -10.30 -13.23 -10.37
N SER A 32 -9.47 -13.72 -9.44
CA SER A 32 -9.93 -14.57 -8.34
C SER A 32 -9.51 -14.05 -6.98
N HIS A 33 -10.37 -14.28 -5.97
CA HIS A 33 -10.03 -13.97 -4.58
C HIS A 33 -8.91 -14.87 -4.04
N GLN A 34 -8.73 -16.07 -4.62
CA GLN A 34 -7.67 -16.98 -4.24
C GLN A 34 -6.30 -16.41 -4.62
N GLU A 35 -6.16 -15.88 -5.84
CA GLU A 35 -4.94 -15.20 -6.28
C GLU A 35 -4.57 -14.02 -5.36
N THR A 36 -5.56 -13.22 -4.94
CA THR A 36 -5.33 -12.18 -3.93
C THR A 36 -4.76 -12.75 -2.63
N LYS A 37 -5.34 -13.84 -2.11
CA LYS A 37 -4.90 -14.46 -0.86
C LYS A 37 -3.51 -15.07 -0.94
N ASP A 38 -3.12 -15.60 -2.10
CA ASP A 38 -1.81 -16.23 -2.27
C ASP A 38 -0.70 -15.17 -2.41
N MET A 39 -0.99 -14.07 -3.11
CA MET A 39 0.00 -13.02 -3.39
C MET A 39 0.11 -11.97 -2.27
N ALA A 40 -0.96 -11.71 -1.52
CA ALA A 40 -0.96 -10.72 -0.45
C ALA A 40 0.10 -10.98 0.64
N PRO A 41 0.33 -12.22 1.14
CA PRO A 41 1.39 -12.50 2.11
C PRO A 41 2.79 -12.22 1.57
N VAL A 42 3.03 -12.53 0.28
CA VAL A 42 4.34 -12.33 -0.37
C VAL A 42 4.69 -10.84 -0.43
N GLY A 43 3.75 -10.02 -0.92
CA GLY A 43 3.96 -8.57 -0.97
C GLY A 43 3.88 -7.92 0.40
N GLY A 44 3.04 -8.44 1.29
CA GLY A 44 2.88 -7.98 2.67
C GLY A 44 4.15 -8.14 3.50
N ALA A 45 4.89 -9.24 3.32
CA ALA A 45 6.19 -9.43 3.97
C ALA A 45 7.20 -8.34 3.59
N ARG A 46 7.24 -7.95 2.31
CA ARG A 46 8.12 -6.86 1.84
C ARG A 46 7.69 -5.51 2.42
N LEU A 47 6.39 -5.24 2.45
CA LEU A 47 5.85 -4.02 3.05
C LEU A 47 6.17 -3.97 4.55
N ALA A 48 6.07 -5.08 5.27
CA ALA A 48 6.40 -5.16 6.69
C ALA A 48 7.87 -4.76 6.95
N THR A 49 8.81 -5.26 6.16
CA THR A 49 10.23 -4.87 6.25
C THR A 49 10.43 -3.36 6.05
N ILE A 50 9.74 -2.77 5.07
CA ILE A 50 9.82 -1.33 4.82
C ILE A 50 9.26 -0.55 6.01
N LEU A 51 8.09 -0.93 6.54
CA LEU A 51 7.46 -0.26 7.68
C LEU A 51 8.31 -0.36 8.94
N GLN A 52 8.93 -1.51 9.20
CA GLN A 52 9.88 -1.68 10.30
C GLN A 52 11.03 -0.69 10.20
N ARG A 53 11.60 -0.52 9.00
CA ARG A 53 12.68 0.45 8.78
C ARG A 53 12.21 1.89 8.98
N VAL A 54 11.03 2.24 8.46
CA VAL A 54 10.44 3.58 8.63
C VAL A 54 10.19 3.89 10.11
N PHE A 55 9.76 2.92 10.92
CA PHE A 55 9.55 3.14 12.35
C PHE A 55 10.86 3.25 13.15
N GLN A 56 11.93 2.62 12.69
CA GLN A 56 13.27 2.75 13.29
C GLN A 56 13.91 4.10 12.96
N ASP A 57 13.85 4.51 11.69
CA ASP A 57 14.54 5.70 11.18
C ASP A 57 13.73 6.99 11.37
N GLY A 58 12.41 6.85 11.58
CA GLY A 58 11.46 7.95 11.51
C GLY A 58 10.98 8.24 10.09
N LEU A 59 9.85 8.93 9.97
CA LEU A 59 9.32 9.36 8.68
C LEU A 59 10.20 10.49 8.12
N PRO A 60 10.58 10.44 6.83
CA PRO A 60 11.33 11.53 6.21
C PRO A 60 10.53 12.82 6.23
N GLU A 61 11.23 13.96 6.33
CA GLU A 61 10.57 15.26 6.24
C GLU A 61 9.86 15.44 4.90
N ARG A 62 8.64 15.98 4.96
CA ARG A 62 7.87 16.30 3.77
C ARG A 62 8.53 17.47 3.06
N LYS A 63 9.16 17.23 1.91
CA LYS A 63 9.42 18.31 0.94
C LYS A 63 8.06 18.84 0.49
N VAL A 64 7.70 20.05 0.92
CA VAL A 64 6.52 20.74 0.42
C VAL A 64 6.81 21.09 -1.04
N PRO A 65 6.05 20.58 -2.02
CA PRO A 65 6.15 21.12 -3.37
C PRO A 65 5.71 22.59 -3.32
N ALA A 66 6.53 23.47 -3.90
CA ALA A 66 6.21 24.88 -4.10
C ALA A 66 4.93 25.06 -4.92
#